data_AF-K8GPK1-F1
#
_entry.id   AF-K8GPK1-F1
#
_cell.length_a   1.000
_cell.length_b   1.000
_cell.length_c   1.000
_cell.angle_alpha   90.00
_cell.angle_beta   90.00
_cell.angle_gamma   90.00
#
_symmetry.space_group_name_H-M   'P 1'
#
loop_
_entity.id
_entity.type
_entity.pdbx_description
1 polymer ?
#
loop_
_entity_poly.entity_id
_entity_poly.type
_entity_poly.pdbx_seq_one_letter_code
_entity_poly.pdbx_strand_id
1 'polypeptide(L)'
;MKQRNLMKALEILLKIATFLLAGHAISHLIFGSLGQTPSDKAWNYGIALVISLGLGGAGAGLRSRLPSPFNRIATILTGVASGAVIGFYYAGVAAGKDPRWAIAGAVLGGLLLGGLGIGFKSAWMEIVIRVAGAITAYGFAFLIGATALTMLNVGYLPIGLLLSLVSLLYLWFTLNSIISPSRSDLK
;
A
#
# COMPACT_ATOMS: atom_id res chain seq x y z
N MET A 1 -30.17 18.15 5.95
CA MET A 1 -29.38 17.58 7.07
C MET A 1 -29.21 16.05 6.99
N LYS A 2 -30.26 15.28 6.73
CA LYS A 2 -30.22 13.79 6.65
C LYS A 2 -29.28 13.22 5.56
N GLN A 3 -29.26 13.80 4.36
CA GLN A 3 -28.37 13.36 3.26
C GLN A 3 -26.87 13.56 3.55
N ARG A 4 -26.49 14.65 4.22
CA ARG A 4 -25.09 14.92 4.58
C ARG A 4 -24.55 13.88 5.57
N ASN A 5 -25.38 13.44 6.51
CA ASN A 5 -25.01 12.41 7.47
C ASN A 5 -24.90 11.03 6.80
N LEU A 6 -25.76 10.72 5.83
CA LEU A 6 -25.69 9.49 5.03
C LEU A 6 -24.38 9.42 4.22
N MET A 7 -24.01 10.50 3.53
CA MET A 7 -22.75 10.54 2.77
C MET A 7 -21.52 10.36 3.67
N LYS A 8 -21.48 11.03 4.83
CA LYS A 8 -20.39 10.84 5.81
C LYS A 8 -20.31 9.40 6.32
N ALA A 9 -21.44 8.77 6.61
CA ALA A 9 -21.48 7.38 7.05
C ALA A 9 -20.93 6.43 5.98
N LEU A 10 -21.29 6.65 4.71
CA LEU A 10 -20.76 5.88 3.58
C LEU A 10 -19.24 6.08 3.43
N GLU A 11 -18.72 7.30 3.60
CA GLU A 11 -17.26 7.56 3.52
C GLU A 11 -16.50 6.83 4.61
N ILE A 12 -17.00 6.86 5.84
CA ILE A 12 -16.40 6.13 6.97
C ILE A 12 -16.43 4.63 6.69
N LEU A 13 -17.56 4.11 6.22
CA LEU A 13 -17.71 2.68 5.89
C LEU A 13 -16.74 2.27 4.78
N LEU A 14 -16.56 3.09 3.74
CA LEU A 14 -15.60 2.83 2.67
C LEU A 14 -14.16 2.82 3.17
N LYS A 15 -13.79 3.76 4.06
CA LYS A 15 -12.46 3.80 4.70
C LYS A 15 -12.20 2.53 5.51
N ILE A 16 -13.17 2.12 6.33
CA ILE A 16 -13.08 0.90 7.16
C ILE A 16 -12.97 -0.34 6.28
N ALA A 17 -13.83 -0.48 5.26
CA ALA A 17 -13.80 -1.61 4.35
C ALA A 17 -12.45 -1.72 3.62
N THR A 18 -11.94 -0.59 3.10
CA THR A 18 -10.63 -0.54 2.45
C THR A 18 -9.52 -0.90 3.44
N PHE A 19 -9.61 -0.41 4.68
CA PHE A 19 -8.64 -0.71 5.72
C PHE A 19 -8.58 -2.19 6.06
N LEU A 20 -9.73 -2.82 6.29
CA LEU A 20 -9.81 -4.24 6.62
C LEU A 20 -9.34 -5.10 5.44
N LEU A 21 -9.78 -4.81 4.22
CA LEU A 21 -9.44 -5.62 3.05
C LEU A 21 -7.95 -5.52 2.68
N ALA A 22 -7.41 -4.30 2.63
CA ALA A 22 -6.01 -4.07 2.30
C ALA A 22 -5.11 -4.53 3.45
N GLY A 23 -5.48 -4.23 4.70
CA GLY A 23 -4.76 -4.67 5.89
C GLY A 23 -4.66 -6.18 5.97
N HIS A 24 -5.78 -6.89 5.79
CA HIS A 24 -5.79 -8.36 5.78
C HIS A 24 -4.86 -8.95 4.71
N ALA A 25 -4.97 -8.49 3.46
CA ALA A 25 -4.13 -8.96 2.36
C ALA A 25 -2.64 -8.69 2.61
N ILE A 26 -2.30 -7.46 2.99
CA ILE A 26 -0.92 -7.03 3.22
C ILE A 26 -0.30 -7.76 4.41
N SER A 27 -1.03 -7.94 5.51
CA SER A 27 -0.54 -8.71 6.67
C SER A 27 -0.21 -10.14 6.28
N HIS A 28 -1.10 -10.84 5.56
CA HIS A 28 -0.83 -12.21 5.12
C HIS A 28 0.39 -12.31 4.19
N LEU A 29 0.54 -11.37 3.26
CA LEU A 29 1.68 -11.33 2.35
C LEU A 29 3.00 -11.05 3.10
N ILE A 30 2.99 -10.09 4.03
CA ILE A 30 4.15 -9.74 4.85
C ILE A 30 4.57 -10.94 5.70
N PHE A 31 3.66 -11.48 6.52
CA PHE A 31 4.00 -12.60 7.40
C PHE A 31 4.39 -13.85 6.63
N GLY A 32 3.82 -14.07 5.44
CA GLY A 32 4.23 -15.16 4.56
C GLY A 32 5.60 -14.95 3.89
N SER A 33 6.08 -13.70 3.81
CA SER A 33 7.39 -13.35 3.23
C SER A 33 8.52 -13.33 4.25
N LEU A 34 8.21 -13.14 5.54
CA LEU A 34 9.22 -13.12 6.60
C LEU A 34 9.92 -14.49 6.73
N GLY A 35 11.24 -14.47 6.79
CA GLY A 35 12.07 -15.67 6.90
C GLY A 35 12.37 -16.39 5.57
N GLN A 36 11.85 -15.90 4.45
CA GLN A 36 12.26 -16.42 3.14
C GLN A 36 13.71 -16.07 2.84
N THR A 37 14.40 -16.98 2.17
CA THR A 37 15.80 -16.86 1.77
C THR A 37 15.93 -16.81 0.25
N PRO A 38 17.07 -16.32 -0.31
CA PRO A 38 17.29 -16.31 -1.75
C PRO A 38 17.20 -17.68 -2.44
N SER A 39 17.34 -18.76 -1.67
CA SER A 39 17.21 -20.14 -2.16
C SER A 39 15.75 -20.58 -2.33
N ASP A 40 14.80 -19.86 -1.73
CA ASP A 40 13.38 -20.22 -1.78
C ASP A 40 12.74 -19.79 -3.11
N LYS A 41 11.91 -20.68 -3.68
CA LYS A 41 11.15 -20.39 -4.90
C LYS A 41 10.25 -19.15 -4.78
N ALA A 42 9.86 -18.80 -3.55
CA ALA A 42 8.98 -17.67 -3.27
C ALA A 42 9.72 -16.33 -3.13
N TRP A 43 11.06 -16.32 -3.11
CA TRP A 43 11.88 -15.14 -2.88
C TRP A 43 11.56 -13.98 -3.83
N ASN A 44 11.32 -14.29 -5.10
CA ASN A 44 10.96 -13.31 -6.12
C ASN A 44 9.63 -12.60 -5.80
N TYR A 45 8.67 -13.29 -5.17
CA TYR A 45 7.42 -12.67 -4.72
C TYR A 45 7.65 -11.76 -3.51
N GLY A 46 8.59 -12.12 -2.62
CA GLY A 46 9.01 -11.25 -1.52
C GLY A 46 9.62 -9.93 -2.03
N ILE A 47 10.51 -10.00 -3.02
CA ILE A 47 11.07 -8.80 -3.67
C ILE A 47 9.95 -7.96 -4.31
N ALA A 48 9.06 -8.59 -5.08
CA ALA A 48 7.94 -7.90 -5.73
C ALA A 48 7.02 -7.21 -4.71
N LEU A 49 6.79 -7.85 -3.55
CA LEU A 49 6.02 -7.28 -2.45
C LEU A 49 6.71 -6.04 -1.87
N VAL A 50 8.00 -6.10 -1.56
CA VAL A 50 8.78 -4.96 -1.05
C VAL A 50 8.71 -3.78 -2.02
N ILE A 51 8.93 -4.01 -3.31
CA ILE A 51 8.87 -2.98 -4.34
C ILE A 51 7.46 -2.37 -4.42
N SER A 52 6.42 -3.20 -4.44
CA SER A 52 5.04 -2.74 -4.58
C SER A 52 4.58 -1.95 -3.36
N LEU A 53 4.88 -2.42 -2.14
CA LEU A 53 4.57 -1.69 -0.91
C LEU A 53 5.33 -0.37 -0.83
N GLY A 54 6.60 -0.36 -1.22
CA GLY A 54 7.44 0.84 -1.26
C GLY A 54 6.88 1.88 -2.25
N LEU A 55 6.62 1.50 -3.50
CA LEU A 55 6.04 2.40 -4.51
C LEU A 55 4.65 2.90 -4.08
N GLY A 56 3.81 2.02 -3.56
CA GLY A 56 2.48 2.35 -3.04
C GLY A 56 2.55 3.41 -1.95
N GLY A 57 3.39 3.16 -0.95
CA GLY A 57 3.54 4.02 0.22
C GLY A 57 4.24 5.34 -0.06
N ALA A 58 5.30 5.33 -0.86
CA ALA A 58 6.02 6.55 -1.27
C ALA A 58 5.10 7.49 -2.03
N GLY A 59 4.32 6.97 -2.99
CA GLY A 59 3.36 7.79 -3.72
C GLY A 59 2.32 8.43 -2.79
N ALA A 60 1.83 7.69 -1.79
CA ALA A 60 0.84 8.20 -0.83
C ALA A 60 1.39 9.33 0.05
N GLY A 61 2.62 9.16 0.55
CA GLY A 61 3.29 10.15 1.40
C GLY A 61 3.78 11.39 0.66
N LEU A 62 4.23 11.25 -0.58
CA LEU A 62 4.83 12.35 -1.35
C LEU A 62 3.81 13.21 -2.09
N ARG A 63 2.62 12.69 -2.38
CA ARG A 63 1.65 13.41 -3.23
C ARG A 63 1.30 14.82 -2.72
N SER A 64 1.28 15.02 -1.39
CA SER A 64 0.90 16.31 -0.77
C SER A 64 2.02 17.34 -0.83
N ARG A 65 3.23 16.89 -1.12
CA ARG A 65 4.45 17.71 -1.23
C ARG A 65 4.89 17.92 -2.68
N LEU A 66 4.31 17.16 -3.62
CA LEU A 66 4.65 17.23 -5.04
C LEU A 66 3.78 18.24 -5.80
N PRO A 67 4.35 18.95 -6.80
CA PRO A 67 3.56 19.83 -7.65
C PRO A 67 2.54 19.06 -8.49
N SER A 68 1.50 19.76 -8.96
CA SER A 68 0.30 19.21 -9.64
C SER A 68 0.53 18.01 -10.59
N PRO A 69 1.46 18.06 -11.58
CA PRO A 69 1.65 16.92 -12.48
C PRO A 69 2.23 15.69 -11.77
N PHE A 70 3.17 15.88 -10.84
CA PHE A 70 3.81 14.80 -10.09
C PHE A 70 2.89 14.21 -9.02
N ASN A 71 2.00 15.02 -8.44
CA ASN A 71 0.95 14.54 -7.53
C ASN A 71 0.00 13.55 -8.24
N ARG A 72 -0.37 13.83 -9.50
CA ARG A 72 -1.20 12.91 -10.29
C ARG A 72 -0.47 11.59 -10.56
N ILE A 73 0.80 11.64 -10.94
CA ILE A 73 1.61 10.44 -11.16
C ILE A 73 1.73 9.63 -9.87
N ALA A 74 2.03 10.28 -8.74
CA ALA A 74 2.11 9.63 -7.44
C ALA A 74 0.79 8.93 -7.06
N THR A 75 -0.35 9.57 -7.31
CA THR A 75 -1.68 8.97 -7.07
C THR A 75 -1.92 7.73 -7.94
N ILE A 76 -1.56 7.79 -9.22
CA ILE A 76 -1.69 6.66 -10.14
C ILE A 76 -0.78 5.51 -9.69
N LEU A 77 0.49 5.78 -9.38
CA LEU A 77 1.44 4.77 -8.90
C LEU A 77 0.97 4.13 -7.60
N THR A 78 0.47 4.92 -6.65
CA THR A 78 -0.12 4.39 -5.42
C THR A 78 -1.32 3.50 -5.70
N GLY A 79 -2.21 3.91 -6.61
CA GLY A 79 -3.36 3.11 -7.02
C GLY A 79 -2.95 1.79 -7.66
N VAL A 80 -2.04 1.84 -8.65
CA VAL A 80 -1.52 0.66 -9.35
C VAL A 80 -0.86 -0.30 -8.37
N ALA A 81 0.06 0.19 -7.54
CA ALA A 81 0.83 -0.65 -6.63
C ALA A 81 -0.07 -1.27 -5.53
N SER A 82 -0.95 -0.47 -4.92
CA SER A 82 -1.88 -0.98 -3.91
C SER A 82 -2.87 -1.97 -4.50
N GLY A 83 -3.39 -1.68 -5.70
CA GLY A 83 -4.31 -2.57 -6.41
C GLY A 83 -3.66 -3.86 -6.86
N ALA A 84 -2.40 -3.82 -7.28
CA ALA A 84 -1.64 -5.01 -7.62
C ALA A 84 -1.43 -5.92 -6.40
N VAL A 85 -1.09 -5.35 -5.24
CA VAL A 85 -0.90 -6.13 -4.00
C VAL A 85 -2.22 -6.79 -3.55
N ILE A 86 -3.31 -6.03 -3.53
CA ILE A 86 -4.63 -6.55 -3.14
C ILE A 86 -5.11 -7.61 -4.13
N GLY A 87 -5.01 -7.33 -5.43
CA GLY A 87 -5.40 -8.23 -6.50
C GLY A 87 -4.58 -9.52 -6.52
N PHE A 88 -3.27 -9.43 -6.28
CA PHE A 88 -2.39 -10.58 -6.14
C PHE A 88 -2.88 -11.54 -5.06
N TYR A 89 -3.18 -11.01 -3.87
CA TYR A 89 -3.62 -11.82 -2.75
C TYR A 89 -4.97 -12.48 -3.00
N TYR A 90 -6.01 -11.69 -3.30
CA TYR A 90 -7.38 -12.25 -3.39
C TYR A 90 -7.55 -13.17 -4.59
N ALA A 91 -6.95 -12.88 -5.75
CA ALA A 91 -6.99 -13.79 -6.88
C ALA A 91 -6.20 -15.08 -6.61
N GLY A 92 -5.04 -14.97 -5.94
CA GLY A 92 -4.26 -16.12 -5.52
C GLY A 92 -5.03 -17.01 -4.55
N VAL A 93 -5.67 -16.44 -3.54
CA VAL A 93 -6.50 -17.19 -2.58
C VAL A 93 -7.69 -17.87 -3.27
N ALA A 94 -8.41 -17.14 -4.13
CA ALA A 94 -9.55 -17.67 -4.86
C ALA A 94 -9.18 -18.84 -5.80
N ALA A 95 -7.96 -18.83 -6.34
CA ALA A 95 -7.44 -19.86 -7.24
C ALA A 95 -6.59 -20.94 -6.55
N GLY A 96 -6.73 -21.12 -5.24
CA GLY A 96 -6.02 -22.19 -4.52
C GLY A 96 -4.50 -22.01 -4.42
N LYS A 97 -4.03 -20.75 -4.39
CA LYS A 97 -2.62 -20.32 -4.33
C LYS A 97 -1.81 -20.61 -5.60
N ASP A 98 -2.48 -20.74 -6.75
CA ASP A 98 -1.80 -20.83 -8.05
C ASP A 98 -1.14 -19.46 -8.41
N PRO A 99 0.19 -19.42 -8.65
CA PRO A 99 0.88 -18.19 -9.03
C PRO A 99 0.36 -17.51 -10.29
N ARG A 100 -0.17 -18.27 -11.26
CA ARG A 100 -0.64 -17.71 -12.54
C ARG A 100 -1.82 -16.77 -12.32
N TRP A 101 -2.75 -17.20 -11.48
CA TRP A 101 -3.93 -16.43 -11.11
C TRP A 101 -3.60 -15.27 -10.18
N ALA A 102 -2.63 -15.44 -9.28
CA ALA A 102 -2.14 -14.34 -8.44
C ALA A 102 -1.53 -13.22 -9.31
N ILE A 103 -0.70 -13.55 -10.29
CA ILE A 103 -0.10 -12.56 -11.21
C ILE A 103 -1.21 -11.88 -12.06
N ALA A 104 -2.15 -12.66 -12.60
CA ALA A 104 -3.27 -12.10 -13.36
C ALA A 104 -4.10 -11.14 -12.49
N GLY A 105 -4.38 -11.51 -11.24
CA GLY A 105 -5.04 -10.66 -10.26
C GLY A 105 -4.27 -9.39 -9.95
N ALA A 106 -2.95 -9.45 -9.85
CA ALA A 106 -2.11 -8.27 -9.65
C ALA A 106 -2.20 -7.29 -10.83
N VAL A 107 -2.12 -7.81 -12.05
CA VAL A 107 -2.24 -6.99 -13.27
C VAL A 107 -3.62 -6.35 -13.35
N LEU A 108 -4.68 -7.14 -13.16
CA LEU A 108 -6.06 -6.63 -13.22
C LEU A 108 -6.34 -5.64 -12.09
N GLY A 109 -5.94 -5.94 -10.86
CA GLY A 109 -6.11 -5.05 -9.71
C GLY A 109 -5.36 -3.73 -9.86
N GLY A 110 -4.12 -3.79 -10.38
CA GLY A 110 -3.32 -2.61 -10.69
C GLY A 110 -3.91 -1.76 -11.81
N LEU A 111 -4.37 -2.38 -12.91
CA LEU A 111 -5.05 -1.68 -14.01
C LEU A 111 -6.36 -1.05 -13.57
N LEU A 112 -7.15 -1.74 -12.74
CA LEU A 112 -8.41 -1.22 -12.21
C LEU A 112 -8.15 0.03 -11.35
N LEU A 113 -7.34 -0.07 -10.29
CA LEU A 113 -7.12 1.07 -9.39
C LEU A 113 -6.29 2.19 -10.05
N GLY A 114 -5.34 1.86 -10.91
CA GLY A 114 -4.59 2.83 -11.71
C GLY A 114 -5.45 3.56 -12.73
N GLY A 115 -6.25 2.83 -13.50
CA GLY A 115 -7.18 3.39 -14.49
C GLY A 115 -8.25 4.27 -13.84
N LEU A 116 -8.78 3.84 -12.68
CA LEU A 116 -9.71 4.64 -11.88
C LEU A 116 -9.04 5.93 -11.37
N GLY A 117 -7.75 5.89 -11.00
CA GLY A 117 -6.97 7.07 -10.65
C GLY A 117 -6.73 8.06 -11.80
N ILE A 118 -6.76 7.59 -13.06
CA ILE A 118 -6.61 8.45 -14.26
C ILE A 118 -7.94 9.10 -14.63
N GLY A 119 -9.02 8.31 -14.67
CA GLY A 119 -10.29 8.66 -15.29
C GLY A 119 -11.35 9.24 -14.34
N PHE A 120 -11.35 8.84 -13.06
CA PHE A 120 -12.40 9.24 -12.12
C PHE A 120 -11.90 10.22 -11.06
N LYS A 121 -12.31 11.50 -11.19
CA LYS A 121 -12.13 12.54 -10.14
C LYS A 121 -13.09 12.39 -8.95
N SER A 122 -13.58 11.18 -8.71
CA SER A 122 -14.54 10.92 -7.63
C SER A 122 -13.82 11.00 -6.28
N ALA A 123 -14.36 11.81 -5.36
CA ALA A 123 -13.82 11.94 -3.99
C ALA A 123 -13.69 10.58 -3.28
N TRP A 124 -14.61 9.66 -3.57
CA TRP A 124 -14.61 8.29 -3.07
C TRP A 124 -13.37 7.49 -3.49
N MET A 125 -12.99 7.59 -4.76
CA MET A 125 -11.81 6.89 -5.29
C MET A 125 -10.52 7.45 -4.67
N GLU A 126 -10.47 8.77 -4.49
CA GLU A 126 -9.36 9.42 -3.81
C GLU A 126 -9.22 8.91 -2.37
N ILE A 127 -10.33 8.72 -1.64
CA ILE A 127 -10.33 8.13 -0.30
C ILE A 127 -9.82 6.68 -0.30
N VAL A 128 -10.22 5.85 -1.26
CA VAL A 128 -9.75 4.45 -1.35
C VAL A 128 -8.24 4.41 -1.59
N ILE A 129 -7.74 5.16 -2.58
CA ILE A 129 -6.30 5.22 -2.91
C ILE A 129 -5.51 5.79 -1.71
N ARG A 130 -6.06 6.77 -1.00
CA ARG A 130 -5.51 7.34 0.25
C ARG A 130 -5.28 6.27 1.30
N VAL A 131 -6.33 5.53 1.63
CA VAL A 131 -6.32 4.54 2.70
C VAL A 131 -5.42 3.37 2.31
N ALA A 132 -5.58 2.83 1.09
CA ALA A 132 -4.74 1.75 0.59
C ALA A 132 -3.25 2.15 0.55
N GLY A 133 -2.95 3.38 0.11
CA GLY A 133 -1.61 3.95 0.13
C GLY A 133 -1.00 4.09 1.52
N ALA A 134 -1.78 4.52 2.51
CA ALA A 134 -1.32 4.59 3.89
C ALA A 134 -1.03 3.20 4.48
N ILE A 135 -1.84 2.19 4.15
CA ILE A 135 -1.64 0.82 4.62
C ILE A 135 -0.44 0.17 3.93
N THR A 136 -0.22 0.43 2.64
CA THR A 136 0.99 -0.03 1.95
C THR A 136 2.24 0.63 2.51
N ALA A 137 2.21 1.93 2.82
CA ALA A 137 3.30 2.62 3.52
C ALA A 137 3.61 2.01 4.89
N TYR A 138 2.58 1.76 5.70
CA TYR A 138 2.73 1.10 6.99
C TYR A 138 3.26 -0.32 6.85
N GLY A 139 2.72 -1.10 5.93
CA GLY A 139 3.17 -2.45 5.62
C GLY A 139 4.63 -2.50 5.20
N PHE A 140 5.05 -1.57 4.33
CA PHE A 140 6.46 -1.41 3.95
C PHE A 140 7.33 -1.07 5.17
N ALA A 141 6.92 -0.09 5.97
CA ALA A 141 7.67 0.32 7.16
C ALA A 141 7.84 -0.84 8.15
N PHE A 142 6.79 -1.62 8.36
CA PHE A 142 6.83 -2.80 9.22
C PHE A 142 7.76 -3.88 8.66
N LEU A 143 7.64 -4.21 7.36
CA LEU A 143 8.47 -5.24 6.72
C LEU A 143 9.96 -4.87 6.74
N ILE A 144 10.29 -3.63 6.39
CA ILE A 144 11.66 -3.12 6.43
C ILE A 144 12.16 -3.03 7.88
N GLY A 145 11.32 -2.60 8.82
CA GLY A 145 11.66 -2.54 10.24
C GLY A 145 11.98 -3.91 10.83
N ALA A 146 11.16 -4.93 10.53
CA ALA A 146 11.42 -6.32 10.94
C ALA A 146 12.73 -6.83 10.32
N THR A 147 12.96 -6.54 9.04
CA THR A 147 14.21 -6.91 8.34
C THR A 147 15.42 -6.21 8.98
N ALA A 148 15.29 -4.93 9.32
CA ALA A 148 16.33 -4.14 9.99
C ALA A 148 16.73 -4.76 11.33
N LEU A 149 15.75 -5.11 12.17
CA LEU A 149 15.99 -5.78 13.45
C LEU A 149 16.72 -7.10 13.27
N THR A 150 16.35 -7.87 12.24
CA THR A 150 17.01 -9.14 11.92
C THR A 150 18.48 -8.92 11.55
N MET A 151 18.77 -7.91 10.72
CA MET A 151 20.14 -7.57 10.31
C MET A 151 21.01 -7.03 11.46
N LEU A 152 20.42 -6.22 12.35
CA LEU A 152 21.09 -5.75 13.56
C LEU A 152 21.46 -6.92 14.48
N ASN A 153 20.56 -7.90 14.62
CA ASN A 153 20.79 -9.09 15.45
C ASN A 153 21.91 -10.01 14.91
N VAL A 154 22.08 -10.08 13.58
CA VAL A 154 23.13 -10.88 12.93
C VAL A 154 24.47 -10.11 12.84
N GLY A 155 24.54 -8.88 13.35
CA GLY A 155 25.77 -8.08 13.41
C GLY A 155 26.06 -7.23 12.16
N TYR A 156 25.14 -7.17 11.20
CA TYR A 156 25.23 -6.28 10.03
C TYR A 156 24.77 -4.85 10.36
N LEU A 157 25.51 -4.19 11.26
CA LEU A 157 25.14 -2.88 11.83
C LEU A 157 24.86 -1.80 10.77
N PRO A 158 25.70 -1.57 9.73
CA PRO A 158 25.45 -0.47 8.80
C PRO A 158 24.14 -0.61 8.02
N ILE A 159 23.84 -1.83 7.56
CA ILE A 159 22.65 -2.12 6.78
C ILE A 159 21.41 -2.06 7.68
N GLY A 160 21.49 -2.63 8.90
CA GLY A 160 20.39 -2.57 9.86
C GLY A 160 20.01 -1.14 10.26
N LEU A 161 20.99 -0.25 10.47
CA LEU A 161 20.74 1.16 10.75
C LEU A 161 20.10 1.89 9.55
N LEU A 162 20.60 1.66 8.34
CA LEU A 162 20.04 2.26 7.13
C LEU A 162 18.57 1.84 6.93
N LEU A 163 18.27 0.55 7.08
CA LEU A 163 16.90 0.05 6.96
C LEU A 163 15.99 0.61 8.07
N SER A 164 16.50 0.76 9.30
CA SER A 164 15.75 1.37 10.41
C SER A 164 15.38 2.83 10.09
N LEU A 165 16.32 3.61 9.53
CA LEU A 165 16.05 4.98 9.09
C LEU A 165 14.99 5.04 7.98
N VAL A 166 15.07 4.13 7.01
CA VAL A 166 14.06 4.03 5.94
C VAL A 166 12.68 3.70 6.50
N SER A 167 12.59 2.78 7.47
CA SER A 167 11.34 2.43 8.15
C SER A 167 10.74 3.64 8.88
N LEU A 168 11.55 4.38 9.65
CA LEU A 168 11.11 5.59 10.35
C LEU A 168 10.61 6.67 9.37
N LEU A 169 11.29 6.84 8.24
CA LEU A 169 10.88 7.79 7.21
C LEU A 169 9.52 7.42 6.59
N TYR A 170 9.25 6.13 6.39
CA TYR A 170 7.94 5.67 5.91
C TYR A 170 6.83 5.77 6.97
N LEU A 171 7.15 5.55 8.26
CA LEU A 171 6.19 5.83 9.34
C LEU A 171 5.83 7.31 9.38
N TRP A 172 6.83 8.18 9.24
CA TRP A 172 6.62 9.63 9.13
C TRP A 172 5.72 9.98 7.93
N PHE A 173 5.94 9.38 6.77
CA PHE A 173 5.06 9.55 5.61
C PHE A 173 3.64 9.04 5.85
N THR A 174 3.49 7.91 6.53
CA THR A 174 2.18 7.33 6.88
C THR A 174 1.39 8.28 7.77
N LEU A 175 2.01 8.80 8.83
CA LEU A 175 1.39 9.77 9.74
C LEU A 175 0.96 11.04 9.01
N ASN A 176 1.84 11.59 8.16
CA ASN A 176 1.52 12.77 7.37
C ASN A 176 0.37 12.54 6.37
N SER A 177 0.27 11.34 5.79
CA SER A 177 -0.81 10.98 4.85
C SER A 177 -2.19 10.93 5.53
N ILE A 178 -2.24 10.51 6.79
CA ILE A 178 -3.47 10.45 7.60
C ILE A 178 -3.89 11.83 8.10
N ILE A 179 -2.93 12.65 8.52
CA ILE A 179 -3.18 13.99 9.10
C ILE A 179 -3.53 15.02 8.00
N SER A 180 -3.08 14.82 6.76
CA SER A 180 -3.38 15.75 5.67
C SER A 180 -4.91 15.85 5.44
N PRO A 181 -5.52 17.05 5.51
CA PRO A 181 -6.95 17.22 5.26
C PRO A 181 -7.32 16.60 3.90
N SER A 182 -8.43 15.87 3.85
CA SER A 182 -8.94 15.41 2.57
C SER A 182 -9.53 16.60 1.82
N ARG A 183 -9.42 16.62 0.48
CA ARG A 183 -9.97 17.71 -0.33
C ARG A 183 -11.51 17.82 -0.18
N SER A 184 -12.15 16.76 0.31
CA SER A 184 -13.57 16.71 0.74
C SER A 184 -13.86 17.47 2.04
N ASP A 185 -12.85 17.78 2.86
CA ASP A 185 -13.02 18.59 4.09
C ASP A 185 -12.96 20.10 3.81
N LEU A 186 -12.59 20.49 2.58
CA LEU A 186 -12.43 21.89 2.14
C LEU A 186 -13.61 22.38 1.26
N LYS A 187 -14.66 21.58 1.10
CA LYS A 187 -15.88 21.92 0.35
C LYS A 187 -17.11 21.73 1.23
#